data_AF-A0A7V5N5Y8-F1
#
_entry.id   AF-A0A7V5N5Y8-F1
#
_cell.length_a   1.000
_cell.length_b   1.000
_cell.length_c   1.000
_cell.angle_alpha   90.00
_cell.angle_beta   90.00
_cell.angle_gamma   90.00
#
_symmetry.space_group_name_H-M   'P 1'
#
loop_
_entity.id
_entity.type
_entity.pdbx_description
1 polymer ?
#
loop_
_entity_poly.entity_id
_entity_poly.type
_entity_poly.pdbx_seq_one_letter_code
_entity_poly.pdbx_strand_id
1 'polypeptide(L)'
;MVPENVGSAFAILILSILLFSPFLFSSEYINQKEIIENSADCLDCHEEMVNSLSGSAHQIFDNNTGTVIRVGCVGCHDGWAEHLEDPNKENISQPKSYSQPEQAKICGRCHQSAHQISMLNSDPHGQAGVACVTCHSIHDNSNEFLLSAEKQQFCVSCHSGIAAEFKQRSAHPYESENIYCTDCHLMGETEKRILTGGLDWTCQNCHSDYA
;
A
#
# COMPACT_ATOMS: atom_id res chain seq x y z
N MET A 1 1.71 -47.78 -51.44
CA MET A 1 2.39 -48.16 -50.20
C MET A 1 2.95 -46.89 -49.58
N VAL A 2 2.20 -46.28 -48.67
CA VAL A 2 2.60 -45.09 -47.91
C VAL A 2 2.92 -45.61 -46.50
N PRO A 3 4.10 -45.35 -45.93
CA PRO A 3 4.40 -45.84 -44.59
C PRO A 3 3.70 -44.97 -43.55
N GLU A 4 2.88 -45.62 -42.75
CA GLU A 4 2.34 -45.17 -41.48
C GLU A 4 3.49 -45.09 -40.46
N ASN A 5 3.86 -43.90 -39.98
CA ASN A 5 4.38 -43.66 -38.62
C ASN A 5 4.90 -42.22 -38.41
N VAL A 6 4.00 -41.24 -38.36
CA VAL A 6 4.36 -39.88 -37.90
C VAL A 6 3.62 -39.46 -36.62
N GLY A 7 2.79 -40.35 -36.06
CA GLY A 7 1.92 -40.04 -34.91
C GLY A 7 2.56 -40.17 -33.52
N SER A 8 3.71 -40.85 -33.39
CA SER A 8 4.22 -41.25 -32.07
C SER A 8 5.32 -40.35 -31.50
N ALA A 9 5.97 -39.52 -32.32
CA ALA A 9 7.06 -38.65 -31.87
C ALA A 9 6.56 -37.29 -31.33
N PHE A 10 5.42 -36.79 -31.82
CA PHE A 10 4.85 -35.51 -31.36
C PHE A 10 4.10 -35.61 -30.03
N ALA A 11 3.53 -36.77 -29.71
CA ALA A 11 2.79 -36.98 -28.45
C ALA A 11 3.72 -37.04 -27.21
N ILE A 12 4.98 -37.47 -27.38
CA ILE A 12 5.92 -37.64 -26.27
C ILE A 12 6.58 -36.30 -25.88
N LEU A 13 6.71 -35.36 -26.82
CA LEU A 13 7.29 -34.04 -26.55
C LEU A 13 6.32 -33.09 -25.82
N ILE A 14 5.01 -33.26 -26.01
CA ILE A 14 3.98 -32.44 -25.33
C ILE A 14 3.72 -32.98 -23.91
N LEU A 15 3.85 -34.30 -23.70
CA LEU A 15 3.68 -34.92 -22.39
C LEU A 15 4.84 -34.63 -21.41
N SER A 16 6.03 -34.30 -21.91
CA SER A 16 7.21 -33.97 -21.11
C SER A 16 7.23 -32.51 -20.62
N ILE A 17 6.51 -31.60 -21.27
CA ILE A 17 6.35 -30.20 -20.84
C ILE A 17 5.30 -30.07 -19.72
N LEU A 18 4.33 -30.99 -19.65
CA LEU A 18 3.29 -30.99 -18.61
C LEU A 18 3.72 -31.65 -17.29
N LEU A 19 4.80 -32.43 -17.28
CA LEU A 19 5.32 -33.10 -16.08
C LEU A 19 6.45 -32.34 -15.36
N PHE A 20 6.93 -31.23 -15.93
CA PHE A 20 8.04 -30.42 -15.38
C PHE A 20 7.69 -28.95 -15.10
N SER A 21 6.41 -28.65 -14.89
CA SER A 21 6.02 -27.34 -14.36
C SER A 21 4.72 -27.43 -13.56
N PRO A 22 4.84 -27.63 -12.25
CA PRO A 22 4.04 -26.85 -11.32
C PRO A 22 4.96 -26.32 -10.22
N PHE A 23 5.90 -25.45 -10.57
CA PHE A 23 6.12 -24.27 -9.72
C PHE A 23 5.09 -23.26 -10.22
N LEU A 24 3.80 -23.48 -9.97
CA LEU A 24 3.14 -22.92 -8.80
C LEU A 24 3.77 -21.56 -8.48
N PHE A 25 3.37 -20.53 -9.23
CA PHE A 25 3.13 -19.23 -8.60
C PHE A 25 2.03 -19.44 -7.55
N SER A 26 2.37 -20.08 -6.42
CA SER A 26 1.64 -19.80 -5.20
C SER A 26 2.03 -18.38 -4.85
N SER A 27 1.14 -17.41 -5.08
CA SER A 27 1.15 -16.26 -4.18
C SER A 27 1.06 -16.89 -2.80
N GLU A 28 2.15 -16.84 -2.04
CA GLU A 28 2.21 -17.40 -0.70
C GLU A 28 1.11 -16.68 0.07
N TYR A 29 -0.01 -17.38 0.26
CA TYR A 29 -1.14 -16.84 0.99
C TYR A 29 -0.66 -16.81 2.43
N ILE A 30 -0.17 -15.64 2.86
CA ILE A 30 0.34 -15.50 4.21
C ILE A 30 -0.85 -15.70 5.15
N ASN A 31 -0.86 -16.83 5.84
CA ASN A 31 -1.96 -17.21 6.71
C ASN A 31 -2.00 -16.20 7.85
N GLN A 32 -3.15 -15.56 8.07
CA GLN A 32 -3.31 -14.57 9.14
C GLN A 32 -2.88 -15.13 10.50
N LYS A 33 -3.15 -16.41 10.77
CA LYS A 33 -2.72 -17.08 12.00
C LYS A 33 -1.19 -17.14 12.12
N GLU A 34 -0.52 -17.42 11.03
CA GLU A 34 0.95 -17.50 10.96
C GLU A 34 1.60 -16.11 11.11
N ILE A 35 0.99 -15.07 10.53
CA ILE A 35 1.41 -13.68 10.77
C ILE A 35 1.35 -13.35 12.26
N ILE A 36 0.26 -13.74 12.92
CA ILE A 36 0.03 -13.47 14.34
C ILE A 36 1.05 -14.22 15.20
N GLU A 37 1.20 -15.53 14.98
CA GLU A 37 2.09 -16.39 15.77
C GLU A 37 3.55 -15.94 15.66
N ASN A 38 4.04 -15.70 14.45
CA ASN A 38 5.45 -15.32 14.22
C ASN A 38 5.76 -13.85 14.59
N SER A 39 4.74 -13.01 14.80
CA SER A 39 4.95 -11.62 15.22
C SER A 39 5.11 -11.47 16.73
N ALA A 40 4.70 -12.47 17.52
CA ALA A 40 4.82 -12.43 18.98
C ALA A 40 6.30 -12.46 19.42
N ASP A 41 7.10 -13.35 18.81
CA ASP A 41 8.53 -13.51 19.11
C ASP A 41 9.34 -12.22 18.86
N CYS A 42 8.88 -11.36 17.95
CA CYS A 42 9.53 -10.08 17.69
C CYS A 42 9.55 -9.17 18.94
N LEU A 43 8.55 -9.28 19.81
CA LEU A 43 8.38 -8.39 20.96
C LEU A 43 9.33 -8.69 22.11
N ASP A 44 9.91 -9.88 22.14
CA ASP A 44 10.94 -10.23 23.12
C ASP A 44 12.18 -9.33 22.99
N CYS A 45 12.42 -8.76 21.80
CA CYS A 45 13.50 -7.82 21.51
C CYS A 45 13.02 -6.41 21.11
N HIS A 46 11.83 -6.28 20.53
CA HIS A 46 11.30 -5.03 19.96
C HIS A 46 10.00 -4.55 20.63
N GLU A 47 9.94 -4.61 21.96
CA GLU A 47 8.75 -4.22 22.75
C GLU A 47 8.23 -2.81 22.41
N GLU A 48 9.13 -1.84 22.21
CA GLU A 48 8.76 -0.45 21.92
C GLU A 48 8.17 -0.25 20.52
N MET A 49 8.38 -1.18 19.57
CA MET A 49 7.89 -1.03 18.20
C MET A 49 6.37 -1.12 18.11
N VAL A 50 5.71 -1.89 18.99
CA VAL A 50 4.24 -1.94 19.03
C VAL A 50 3.64 -0.61 19.47
N ASN A 51 4.32 0.11 20.36
CA ASN A 51 3.86 1.43 20.81
C ASN A 51 3.80 2.42 19.65
N SER A 52 4.73 2.30 18.69
CA SER A 52 4.76 3.15 17.48
C SER A 52 3.54 2.96 16.57
N LEU A 53 2.81 1.85 16.71
CA LEU A 53 1.62 1.51 15.94
C LEU A 53 0.31 1.73 16.72
N SER A 54 0.40 2.07 18.00
CA SER A 54 -0.76 2.22 18.87
C SER A 54 -1.67 3.38 18.41
N GLY A 55 -2.96 3.11 18.30
CA GLY A 55 -3.98 4.08 17.85
C GLY A 55 -4.05 4.24 16.32
N SER A 56 -3.24 3.51 15.57
CA SER A 56 -3.21 3.57 14.12
C SER A 56 -4.04 2.47 13.46
N ALA A 57 -4.34 2.62 12.17
CA ALA A 57 -5.02 1.59 11.39
C ALA A 57 -4.22 0.28 11.24
N HIS A 58 -2.91 0.30 11.53
CA HIS A 58 -2.02 -0.86 11.49
C HIS A 58 -1.63 -1.35 12.90
N GLN A 59 -2.37 -0.94 13.93
CA GLN A 59 -2.18 -1.43 15.30
C GLN A 59 -2.23 -2.96 15.34
N ILE A 60 -1.17 -3.57 15.87
CA ILE A 60 -1.02 -5.03 15.90
C ILE A 60 -1.84 -5.65 17.03
N PHE A 61 -1.94 -5.03 18.22
CA PHE A 61 -2.68 -5.59 19.36
C PHE A 61 -3.79 -4.65 19.80
N ASP A 62 -4.93 -5.20 20.21
CA ASP A 62 -5.91 -4.44 20.99
C ASP A 62 -5.29 -4.08 22.34
N ASN A 63 -5.16 -2.79 22.65
CA ASN A 63 -4.53 -2.34 23.89
C ASN A 63 -5.34 -2.66 25.16
N ASN A 64 -6.63 -3.00 25.02
CA ASN A 64 -7.51 -3.36 26.14
C ASN A 64 -7.57 -4.87 26.38
N THR A 65 -7.46 -5.68 25.32
CA THR A 65 -7.60 -7.14 25.42
C THR A 65 -6.29 -7.90 25.18
N GLY A 66 -5.24 -7.24 24.67
CA GLY A 66 -3.96 -7.86 24.32
C GLY A 66 -4.04 -8.83 23.14
N THR A 67 -5.13 -8.80 22.37
CA THR A 67 -5.35 -9.73 21.24
C THR A 67 -4.88 -9.12 19.93
N VAL A 68 -4.27 -9.91 19.03
CA VAL A 68 -3.79 -9.40 17.74
C VAL A 68 -4.94 -9.02 16.81
N ILE A 69 -4.87 -7.83 16.21
CA ILE A 69 -5.84 -7.27 15.28
C ILE A 69 -5.24 -7.30 13.86
N ARG A 70 -5.56 -8.34 13.08
CA ARG A 70 -5.48 -8.42 11.60
C ARG A 70 -4.14 -8.14 10.89
N VAL A 71 -3.12 -7.59 11.54
CA VAL A 71 -1.80 -7.20 11.01
C VAL A 71 -0.73 -7.70 11.97
N GLY A 72 0.47 -8.00 11.47
CA GLY A 72 1.63 -8.37 12.29
C GLY A 72 2.95 -8.02 11.60
N CYS A 73 4.04 -8.02 12.37
CA CYS A 73 5.39 -7.63 11.96
C CYS A 73 5.80 -8.31 10.64
N VAL A 74 5.65 -9.63 10.58
CA VAL A 74 6.06 -10.46 9.44
C VAL A 74 5.18 -10.28 8.19
N GLY A 75 4.06 -9.56 8.31
CA GLY A 75 3.21 -9.21 7.16
C GLY A 75 3.88 -8.18 6.25
N CYS A 76 4.72 -7.32 6.82
CA CYS A 76 5.44 -6.26 6.11
C CYS A 76 6.96 -6.49 6.08
N HIS A 77 7.50 -7.14 7.12
CA HIS A 77 8.92 -7.42 7.28
C HIS A 77 9.24 -8.86 6.87
N ASP A 78 9.86 -9.00 5.70
CA ASP A 78 10.37 -10.25 5.16
C ASP A 78 11.74 -10.58 5.76
N GLY A 79 12.20 -11.84 5.68
CA GLY A 79 13.47 -12.28 6.27
C GLY A 79 13.43 -12.52 7.78
N TRP A 80 12.27 -12.33 8.42
CA TRP A 80 12.09 -12.46 9.86
C TRP A 80 12.63 -13.77 10.46
N ALA A 81 12.50 -14.91 9.77
CA ALA A 81 13.00 -16.20 10.26
C ALA A 81 14.53 -16.23 10.36
N GLU A 82 15.23 -15.72 9.34
CA GLU A 82 16.70 -15.58 9.36
C GLU A 82 17.13 -14.55 10.42
N HIS A 83 16.37 -13.47 10.56
CA HIS A 83 16.62 -12.46 11.59
C HIS A 83 16.47 -12.99 13.03
N LEU A 84 15.57 -13.95 13.28
CA LEU A 84 15.46 -14.60 14.59
C LEU A 84 16.69 -15.45 14.93
N GLU A 85 17.32 -16.07 13.94
CA GLU A 85 18.54 -16.87 14.11
C GLU A 85 19.81 -15.98 14.18
N ASP A 86 19.85 -14.92 13.38
CA ASP A 86 20.92 -13.92 13.34
C ASP A 86 20.33 -12.49 13.33
N PRO A 87 20.30 -11.80 14.49
CA PRO A 87 19.58 -10.53 14.68
C PRO A 87 20.29 -9.30 14.09
N ASN A 88 20.87 -9.47 12.90
CA ASN A 88 21.40 -8.39 12.09
C ASN A 88 20.29 -7.72 11.30
N LYS A 89 20.34 -6.38 11.22
CA LYS A 89 19.35 -5.55 10.49
C LYS A 89 19.25 -5.87 8.99
N GLU A 90 20.29 -6.45 8.41
CA GLU A 90 20.33 -6.82 6.99
C GLU A 90 19.51 -8.09 6.71
N ASN A 91 19.23 -8.90 7.74
CA ASN A 91 18.47 -10.14 7.64
C ASN A 91 16.96 -9.91 7.75
N ILE A 92 16.51 -8.65 7.89
CA ILE A 92 15.09 -8.29 7.93
C ILE A 92 14.83 -7.14 6.97
N SER A 93 13.73 -7.22 6.23
CA SER A 93 13.38 -6.15 5.29
C SER A 93 12.96 -4.88 6.02
N GLN A 94 13.19 -3.74 5.39
CA GLN A 94 12.62 -2.47 5.81
C GLN A 94 11.84 -1.90 4.63
N PRO A 95 10.50 -1.93 4.63
CA PRO A 95 9.71 -1.52 3.46
C PRO A 95 10.12 -0.15 2.88
N LYS A 96 10.51 0.80 3.73
CA LYS A 96 10.99 2.13 3.31
C LYS A 96 12.24 2.13 2.42
N SER A 97 13.11 1.11 2.51
CA SER A 97 14.33 1.04 1.71
C SER A 97 14.11 0.51 0.30
N TYR A 98 12.93 -0.05 0.01
CA TYR A 98 12.62 -0.61 -1.28
C TYR A 98 12.16 0.42 -2.30
N SER A 99 12.20 0.05 -3.59
CA SER A 99 11.67 0.87 -4.67
C SER A 99 10.14 0.97 -4.59
N GLN A 100 9.57 2.00 -5.22
CA GLN A 100 8.11 2.20 -5.30
C GLN A 100 7.31 0.93 -5.68
N PRO A 101 7.68 0.17 -6.73
CA PRO A 101 6.90 -1.03 -7.09
C PRO A 101 7.06 -2.18 -6.09
N GLU A 102 8.23 -2.33 -5.46
CA GLU A 102 8.43 -3.36 -4.44
C GLU A 102 7.68 -3.02 -3.15
N GLN A 103 7.68 -1.75 -2.73
CA GLN A 103 6.81 -1.28 -1.64
C GLN A 103 5.35 -1.58 -1.93
N ALA A 104 4.90 -1.31 -3.16
CA ALA A 104 3.53 -1.54 -3.55
C ALA A 104 3.13 -3.03 -3.50
N LYS A 105 4.06 -3.96 -3.74
CA LYS A 105 3.80 -5.40 -3.55
C LYS A 105 3.59 -5.75 -2.08
N ILE A 106 4.39 -5.19 -1.18
CA ILE A 106 4.26 -5.42 0.27
C ILE A 106 2.91 -4.90 0.76
N CYS A 107 2.59 -3.63 0.49
CA CYS A 107 1.31 -3.04 0.89
C CYS A 107 0.13 -3.76 0.23
N GLY A 108 0.31 -4.19 -1.03
CA GLY A 108 -0.68 -4.90 -1.83
C GLY A 108 -1.02 -6.32 -1.35
N ARG A 109 -0.26 -6.88 -0.40
CA ARG A 109 -0.62 -8.13 0.29
C ARG A 109 -2.00 -8.01 0.95
N CYS A 110 -2.31 -6.82 1.50
CA CYS A 110 -3.59 -6.51 2.13
C CYS A 110 -4.37 -5.40 1.40
N HIS A 111 -3.69 -4.33 0.95
CA HIS A 111 -4.32 -3.20 0.27
C HIS A 111 -4.51 -3.45 -1.22
N GLN A 112 -5.55 -4.18 -1.60
CA GLN A 112 -5.91 -4.47 -3.00
C GLN A 112 -6.95 -3.49 -3.55
N SER A 113 -6.88 -2.22 -3.15
CA SER A 113 -7.87 -1.20 -3.50
C SER A 113 -7.61 -0.56 -4.86
N ALA A 114 -8.63 0.15 -5.39
CA ALA A 114 -8.47 0.98 -6.59
C ALA A 114 -7.32 1.99 -6.44
N HIS A 115 -7.11 2.52 -5.23
CA HIS A 115 -5.97 3.36 -4.89
C HIS A 115 -4.62 2.70 -5.20
N GLN A 116 -4.41 1.49 -4.69
CA GLN A 116 -3.16 0.77 -4.92
C GLN A 116 -2.92 0.54 -6.43
N ILE A 117 -3.97 0.12 -7.14
CA ILE A 117 -3.88 -0.16 -8.58
C ILE A 117 -3.60 1.12 -9.36
N SER A 118 -4.27 2.23 -9.04
CA SER A 118 -4.06 3.49 -9.75
C SER A 118 -2.70 4.11 -9.43
N MET A 119 -2.23 4.06 -8.18
CA MET A 119 -0.87 4.49 -7.82
C MET A 119 0.24 3.74 -8.57
N LEU A 120 -0.03 2.51 -9.04
CA LEU A 120 0.92 1.75 -9.86
C LEU A 120 0.83 2.05 -11.36
N ASN A 121 -0.35 2.45 -11.86
CA ASN A 121 -0.64 2.42 -13.29
C ASN A 121 -0.95 3.79 -13.90
N SER A 122 -1.57 4.70 -13.16
CA SER A 122 -2.23 5.89 -13.73
C SER A 122 -2.16 7.15 -12.89
N ASP A 123 -1.93 7.06 -11.58
CA ASP A 123 -1.85 8.22 -10.72
C ASP A 123 -0.58 9.04 -11.05
N PRO A 124 -0.67 10.37 -11.20
CA PRO A 124 0.48 11.22 -11.46
C PRO A 124 1.60 11.08 -10.43
N HIS A 125 1.28 10.85 -9.14
CA HIS A 125 2.29 10.64 -8.11
C HIS A 125 3.03 9.32 -8.32
N GLY A 126 2.27 8.26 -8.64
CA GLY A 126 2.83 6.96 -8.99
C GLY A 126 3.77 7.03 -10.19
N GLN A 127 3.34 7.70 -11.26
CA GLN A 127 4.15 7.93 -12.46
C GLN A 127 5.40 8.78 -12.19
N ALA A 128 5.34 9.69 -11.22
CA ALA A 128 6.47 10.47 -10.74
C ALA A 128 7.40 9.68 -9.79
N GLY A 129 7.13 8.41 -9.52
CA GLY A 129 7.93 7.55 -8.66
C GLY A 129 7.71 7.78 -7.15
N VAL A 130 6.64 8.47 -6.77
CA VAL A 130 6.26 8.64 -5.36
C VAL A 130 5.82 7.29 -4.81
N ALA A 131 6.48 6.84 -3.75
CA ALA A 131 6.24 5.56 -3.11
C ALA A 131 5.22 5.67 -1.97
N CYS A 132 4.65 4.54 -1.56
CA CYS A 132 3.62 4.47 -0.51
C CYS A 132 4.11 5.15 0.78
N VAL A 133 5.35 4.85 1.18
CA VAL A 133 5.96 5.37 2.41
C VAL A 133 6.44 6.82 2.32
N THR A 134 6.34 7.45 1.14
CA THR A 134 6.57 8.89 1.02
C THR A 134 5.45 9.65 1.73
N CYS A 135 4.21 9.22 1.50
CA CYS A 135 3.03 9.80 2.11
C CYS A 135 2.67 9.13 3.43
N HIS A 136 2.84 7.81 3.55
CA HIS A 136 2.44 7.07 4.75
C HIS A 136 3.65 6.73 5.64
N SER A 137 3.58 7.10 6.92
CA SER A 137 4.51 6.63 7.95
C SER A 137 3.79 5.62 8.82
N ILE A 138 4.20 4.35 8.72
CA ILE A 138 3.56 3.26 9.47
C ILE A 138 4.02 3.26 10.92
N HIS A 139 5.34 3.32 11.12
CA HIS A 139 5.95 3.56 12.42
C HIS A 139 5.95 5.07 12.72
N ASP A 140 5.89 5.39 14.01
CA ASP A 140 6.03 6.75 14.56
C ASP A 140 4.92 7.71 14.12
N ASN A 141 3.71 7.18 13.91
CA ASN A 141 2.54 7.97 13.57
C ASN A 141 1.25 7.30 14.04
N SER A 142 0.43 8.04 14.78
CA SER A 142 -0.84 7.57 15.30
C SER A 142 -2.05 8.27 14.66
N ASN A 143 -1.87 9.04 13.59
CA ASN A 143 -3.01 9.64 12.90
C ASN A 143 -3.77 8.57 12.10
N GLU A 144 -5.08 8.78 11.94
CA GLU A 144 -6.01 7.81 11.36
C GLU A 144 -5.57 7.28 9.97
N PHE A 145 -4.90 8.14 9.19
CA PHE A 145 -4.49 7.84 7.81
C PHE A 145 -2.99 7.55 7.67
N LEU A 146 -2.25 7.49 8.78
CA LEU A 146 -0.81 7.31 8.83
C LEU A 146 -0.02 8.32 7.98
N LEU A 147 -0.53 9.53 7.78
CA LEU A 147 0.12 10.52 6.93
C LEU A 147 1.42 11.05 7.57
N SER A 148 2.53 11.00 6.85
CA SER A 148 3.89 11.31 7.33
C SER A 148 4.12 12.76 7.75
N ALA A 149 3.17 13.64 7.45
CA ALA A 149 3.07 15.00 7.97
C ALA A 149 1.61 15.39 8.13
N GLU A 150 1.35 16.59 8.66
CA GLU A 150 -0.01 17.14 8.77
C GLU A 150 -0.71 17.20 7.41
N LYS A 151 -2.00 16.83 7.38
CA LYS A 151 -2.83 16.73 6.15
C LYS A 151 -2.79 18.00 5.33
N GLN A 152 -2.79 19.13 6.00
CA GLN A 152 -2.65 20.44 5.40
C GLN A 152 -1.30 20.55 4.67
N GLN A 153 -0.20 20.33 5.38
CA GLN A 153 1.14 20.70 4.94
C GLN A 153 1.78 19.69 3.99
N PHE A 154 1.36 18.42 4.03
CA PHE A 154 2.01 17.35 3.28
C PHE A 154 2.01 17.63 1.77
N CYS A 155 0.84 17.92 1.18
CA CYS A 155 0.72 18.11 -0.26
C CYS A 155 1.52 19.34 -0.75
N VAL A 156 1.49 20.43 0.02
CA VAL A 156 2.16 21.69 -0.34
C VAL A 156 3.67 21.66 -0.15
N SER A 157 4.21 20.64 0.51
CA SER A 157 5.66 20.40 0.57
C SER A 157 6.27 20.22 -0.83
N CYS A 158 5.50 19.63 -1.76
CA CYS A 158 5.84 19.52 -3.18
C CYS A 158 5.07 20.55 -4.03
N HIS A 159 3.78 20.77 -3.75
CA HIS A 159 2.89 21.66 -4.50
C HIS A 159 2.87 23.10 -3.96
N SER A 160 4.04 23.69 -3.73
CA SER A 160 4.17 25.03 -3.15
C SER A 160 3.52 26.15 -3.98
N GLY A 161 3.47 26.00 -5.31
CA GLY A 161 2.75 26.94 -6.19
C GLY A 161 1.25 26.98 -5.89
N ILE A 162 0.62 25.82 -5.70
CA ILE A 162 -0.79 25.71 -5.33
C ILE A 162 -1.05 26.32 -3.95
N ALA A 163 -0.11 26.18 -3.02
CA ALA A 163 -0.20 26.82 -1.71
C ALA A 163 -0.30 28.35 -1.82
N ALA A 164 0.40 28.97 -2.79
CA ALA A 164 0.31 30.40 -3.04
C ALA A 164 -1.05 30.80 -3.65
N GLU A 165 -1.66 29.94 -4.46
CA GLU A 165 -2.99 30.17 -5.03
C GLU A 165 -4.08 30.20 -3.95
N PHE A 166 -4.00 29.33 -2.94
CA PHE A 166 -4.92 29.34 -1.81
C PHE A 166 -4.81 30.57 -0.90
N LYS A 167 -3.77 31.40 -1.06
CA LYS A 167 -3.60 32.69 -0.36
C LYS A 167 -4.23 33.87 -1.10
N GLN A 168 -4.75 33.64 -2.30
CA GLN A 168 -5.42 34.69 -3.06
C GLN A 168 -6.75 35.06 -2.41
N ARG A 169 -7.26 36.26 -2.74
CA ARG A 169 -8.49 36.82 -2.15
C ARG A 169 -9.72 35.92 -2.34
N SER A 170 -9.78 35.19 -3.45
CA SER A 170 -10.94 34.36 -3.83
C SER A 170 -10.54 32.90 -3.96
N ALA A 171 -10.12 32.29 -2.85
CA ALA A 171 -9.79 30.88 -2.77
C ALA A 171 -10.67 30.17 -1.73
N HIS A 172 -10.85 28.85 -1.87
CA HIS A 172 -11.46 28.05 -0.80
C HIS A 172 -10.62 28.15 0.49
N PRO A 173 -11.23 28.02 1.68
CA PRO A 173 -10.59 28.33 2.97
C PRO A 173 -9.62 27.23 3.44
N TYR A 174 -8.58 26.97 2.63
CA TYR A 174 -7.54 25.99 2.91
C TYR A 174 -6.81 26.38 4.20
N GLU A 175 -6.27 27.60 4.34
CA GLU A 175 -5.52 28.00 5.55
C GLU A 175 -6.31 27.90 6.87
N SER A 176 -7.64 27.81 6.82
CA SER A 176 -8.51 27.63 7.98
C SER A 176 -8.83 26.16 8.27
N GLU A 177 -8.20 25.22 7.56
CA GLU A 177 -8.40 23.76 7.68
C GLU A 177 -9.84 23.29 7.46
N ASN A 178 -10.65 24.13 6.82
CA ASN A 178 -12.04 23.87 6.47
C ASN A 178 -12.18 23.10 5.15
N ILE A 179 -11.10 23.03 4.35
CA ILE A 179 -11.02 22.26 3.12
C ILE A 179 -9.60 21.70 2.96
N TYR A 180 -9.51 20.48 2.47
CA TYR A 180 -8.27 19.77 2.18
C TYR A 180 -8.18 19.43 0.70
N CYS A 181 -6.95 19.19 0.22
CA CYS A 181 -6.71 18.77 -1.17
C CYS A 181 -7.53 17.53 -1.53
N THR A 182 -7.69 16.60 -0.58
CA THR A 182 -8.44 15.34 -0.76
C THR A 182 -9.95 15.50 -0.86
N ASP A 183 -10.50 16.66 -0.49
CA ASP A 183 -11.94 16.90 -0.58
C ASP A 183 -12.37 17.13 -2.04
N CYS A 184 -11.40 17.51 -2.89
CA CYS A 184 -11.58 17.62 -4.34
C CYS A 184 -10.78 16.58 -5.13
N HIS A 185 -9.57 16.22 -4.68
CA HIS A 185 -8.70 15.25 -5.35
C HIS A 185 -8.76 13.89 -4.69
N LEU A 186 -9.30 12.90 -5.39
CA LEU A 186 -9.33 11.52 -4.91
C LEU A 186 -8.12 10.76 -5.43
N MET A 187 -7.31 10.26 -4.49
CA MET A 187 -6.16 9.41 -4.77
C MET A 187 -6.66 8.02 -5.14
N GLY A 188 -6.41 7.56 -6.36
CA GLY A 188 -6.72 6.19 -6.72
C GLY A 188 -7.73 5.96 -7.84
N GLU A 189 -8.24 7.03 -8.45
CA GLU A 189 -9.19 6.91 -9.54
C GLU A 189 -8.59 7.44 -10.84
N THR A 190 -8.61 6.55 -11.83
CA THR A 190 -8.03 6.68 -13.17
C THR A 190 -8.54 7.92 -13.89
N GLU A 191 -7.90 9.09 -13.79
CA GLU A 191 -8.22 10.33 -14.57
C GLU A 191 -9.68 10.83 -14.50
N LYS A 192 -10.60 10.07 -13.90
CA LYS A 192 -12.00 10.04 -14.29
C LYS A 192 -12.92 10.50 -13.18
N ARG A 193 -12.50 10.93 -12.00
CA ARG A 193 -13.45 11.72 -11.18
C ARG A 193 -13.51 13.19 -11.57
N ILE A 194 -12.40 13.78 -11.98
CA ILE A 194 -12.41 15.10 -12.63
C ILE A 194 -13.03 15.01 -14.05
N LEU A 195 -12.92 13.86 -14.74
CA LEU A 195 -13.44 13.67 -16.11
C LEU A 195 -14.70 12.77 -16.29
N THR A 196 -15.17 12.03 -15.28
CA THR A 196 -16.39 11.18 -15.32
C THR A 196 -17.36 11.37 -14.16
N GLY A 197 -16.99 12.09 -13.09
CA GLY A 197 -17.99 12.66 -12.16
C GLY A 197 -18.55 14.00 -12.66
N GLY A 198 -17.86 14.63 -13.62
CA GLY A 198 -18.00 16.05 -13.90
C GLY A 198 -17.34 16.90 -12.80
N LEU A 199 -16.89 18.12 -13.13
CA LEU A 199 -16.54 19.12 -12.11
C LEU A 199 -17.69 19.28 -11.09
N ASP A 200 -18.92 19.08 -11.55
CA ASP A 200 -20.16 19.33 -10.82
C ASP A 200 -20.30 18.48 -9.54
N TRP A 201 -20.05 17.16 -9.58
CA TRP A 201 -20.23 16.31 -8.38
C TRP A 201 -19.28 16.67 -7.23
N THR A 202 -18.03 17.02 -7.54
CA THR A 202 -17.03 17.34 -6.52
C THR A 202 -17.40 18.61 -5.76
N CYS A 203 -17.90 19.62 -6.49
CA CYS A 203 -18.38 20.86 -5.91
C CYS A 203 -19.66 20.64 -5.09
N GLN A 204 -20.59 19.83 -5.62
CA GLN A 204 -21.89 19.58 -5.01
C GLN A 204 -21.82 18.88 -3.64
N ASN A 205 -20.69 18.24 -3.29
CA ASN A 205 -20.48 17.70 -1.93
C ASN A 205 -20.59 18.78 -0.84
N CYS A 206 -20.31 20.04 -1.17
CA CYS A 206 -20.48 21.19 -0.27
C CYS A 206 -21.48 22.22 -0.82
N HIS A 207 -21.60 22.30 -2.14
CA HIS A 207 -22.41 23.27 -2.88
C HIS A 207 -23.63 22.59 -3.52
N SER A 208 -24.40 21.86 -2.71
CA SER A 208 -25.55 21.05 -3.17
C SER A 208 -26.67 21.88 -3.81
N ASP A 209 -26.66 23.19 -3.58
CA ASP A 209 -27.55 24.19 -4.15
C ASP A 209 -27.23 24.54 -5.62
N TYR A 210 -26.08 24.09 -6.12
CA TYR A 210 -25.64 24.26 -7.51
C TYR A 210 -25.75 22.97 -8.34
N ALA A 211 -26.61 22.03 -7.90
CA ALA A 211 -26.93 20.79 -8.60
C ALA A 211 -27.98 20.96 -9.71
#